data_AF-A0A4S8PC52-F1
#
_entry.id   AF-A0A4S8PC52-F1
#
_cell.length_a   1.000
_cell.length_b   1.000
_cell.length_c   1.000
_cell.angle_alpha   90.00
_cell.angle_beta   90.00
_cell.angle_gamma   90.00
#
_symmetry.space_group_name_H-M   'P 1'
#
loop_
_entity.id
_entity.type
_entity.pdbx_description
1 polymer ?
#
loop_
_entity_poly.entity_id
_entity_poly.type
_entity_poly.pdbx_seq_one_letter_code
_entity_poly.pdbx_strand_id
1 'polypeptide(L)'
;MSSREIAELTGKRHDHVMRDIRSMLVTLQINGPTFGGVYVDAKGEARSCFNLPKRETLILVSGYSVELRARIIDRWMELEAQAQQPQAMTATEVTMLMAQDNRLKLSQLHEVVSRFAGYDVAALAKAHRKYAPSIETAI
;
A
#
# COMPACT_ATOMS: atom_id res chain seq x y z
N MET A 1 -13.34 0.39 23.51
CA MET A 1 -12.90 -0.48 24.62
C MET A 1 -12.72 0.39 25.85
N SER A 2 -13.29 0.01 26.99
CA SER A 2 -13.18 0.77 28.23
C SER A 2 -11.83 0.56 28.91
N SER A 3 -11.37 1.54 29.69
CA SER A 3 -10.14 1.42 30.47
C SER A 3 -10.19 0.31 31.52
N ARG A 4 -11.41 -0.10 31.92
CA ARG A 4 -11.64 -1.26 32.79
C ARG A 4 -11.38 -2.57 32.07
N GLU A 5 -11.98 -2.77 30.91
CA GLU A 5 -11.74 -3.96 30.09
C GLU A 5 -10.25 -4.08 29.75
N ILE A 6 -9.58 -2.96 29.45
CA ILE A 6 -8.13 -2.93 29.23
C ILE A 6 -7.37 -3.39 30.48
N ALA A 7 -7.73 -2.91 31.67
CA ALA A 7 -7.12 -3.31 32.93
C ALA A 7 -7.29 -4.81 33.20
N GLU A 8 -8.49 -5.34 32.97
CA GLU A 8 -8.82 -6.76 33.14
C GLU A 8 -8.05 -7.64 32.15
N LEU A 9 -7.99 -7.27 30.87
CA LEU A 9 -7.29 -8.04 29.83
C LEU A 9 -5.76 -7.98 29.96
N THR A 10 -5.22 -6.88 30.49
CA THR A 10 -3.75 -6.68 30.59
C THR A 10 -3.19 -7.03 31.97
N GLY A 11 -4.05 -7.28 32.96
CA GLY A 11 -3.66 -7.49 34.35
C GLY A 11 -3.11 -6.23 35.05
N LYS A 12 -3.12 -5.06 34.39
CA LYS A 12 -2.67 -3.80 35.00
C LYS A 12 -3.75 -3.21 35.90
N ARG A 13 -3.34 -2.54 36.98
CA ARG A 13 -4.27 -1.78 37.84
C ARG A 13 -4.98 -0.68 37.02
N HIS A 14 -6.29 -0.53 37.25
CA HIS A 14 -7.14 0.41 36.49
C HIS A 14 -6.66 1.87 36.58
N ASP A 15 -6.17 2.31 37.73
CA ASP A 15 -5.61 3.64 37.92
C ASP A 15 -4.34 3.89 37.09
N HIS A 16 -3.48 2.88 36.95
CA HIS A 16 -2.31 2.94 36.07
C HIS A 16 -2.74 3.04 34.60
N VAL A 17 -3.74 2.25 34.18
CA VAL A 17 -4.30 2.35 32.82
C VAL A 17 -4.87 3.76 32.58
N MET A 18 -5.63 4.31 33.53
CA MET A 18 -6.15 5.68 33.43
C MET A 18 -5.04 6.73 33.31
N ARG A 19 -3.94 6.57 34.04
CA ARG A 19 -2.75 7.44 33.97
C ARG A 19 -2.08 7.35 32.61
N ASP A 20 -1.85 6.13 32.13
CA ASP A 20 -1.18 5.86 30.86
C ASP A 20 -2.02 6.39 29.68
N ILE A 21 -3.35 6.26 29.75
CA ILE A 21 -4.27 6.88 28.77
C ILE A 21 -4.13 8.39 28.77
N ARG A 22 -4.15 9.07 29.93
CA ARG A 22 -3.96 10.53 29.99
C ARG A 22 -2.64 10.95 29.37
N SER A 23 -1.56 10.25 29.72
CA SER A 23 -0.23 10.51 29.14
C SER A 23 -0.23 10.32 27.62
N MET A 24 -0.81 9.22 27.13
CA MET A 24 -0.91 8.93 25.70
C MET A 24 -1.70 10.02 24.96
N LEU A 25 -2.84 10.46 25.49
CA LEU A 25 -3.66 11.49 24.85
C LEU A 25 -2.92 12.83 24.75
N VAL A 26 -2.18 13.22 25.79
CA VAL A 26 -1.30 14.40 25.76
C VAL A 26 -0.23 14.26 24.69
N THR A 27 0.45 13.12 24.62
CA THR A 27 1.48 12.87 23.59
C THR A 27 0.90 12.89 22.17
N LEU A 28 -0.33 12.42 21.98
CA LEU A 28 -1.04 12.45 20.70
C LEU A 28 -1.68 13.82 20.39
N GLN A 29 -1.48 14.84 21.24
CA GLN A 29 -2.07 16.16 21.12
C GLN A 29 -3.61 16.14 21.06
N ILE A 30 -4.24 15.13 21.67
CA ILE A 30 -5.68 15.01 21.80
C ILE A 30 -6.11 15.74 23.08
N ASN A 31 -6.71 16.93 22.91
CA ASN A 31 -7.09 17.81 24.01
C ASN A 31 -8.55 17.57 24.47
N GLY A 32 -8.77 17.67 25.80
CA GLY A 32 -10.09 17.61 26.41
C GLY A 32 -10.55 16.20 26.83
N PRO A 33 -11.75 16.06 27.43
CA PRO A 33 -12.30 14.77 27.87
C PRO A 33 -12.87 13.95 26.69
N THR A 34 -12.15 13.87 25.58
CA THR A 34 -12.61 13.30 24.29
C THR A 34 -13.15 11.88 24.44
N PHE A 35 -12.56 11.10 25.33
CA PHE A 35 -12.90 9.69 25.56
C PHE A 35 -13.39 9.43 26.98
N GLY A 36 -13.77 10.48 27.72
CA GLY A 36 -14.23 10.34 29.10
C GLY A 36 -15.53 9.52 29.19
N GLY A 37 -15.64 8.70 30.22
CA GLY A 37 -16.83 7.92 30.53
C GLY A 37 -17.00 7.72 32.03
N VAL A 38 -18.15 7.19 32.41
CA VAL A 38 -18.47 6.79 33.79
C VAL A 38 -18.97 5.36 33.77
N TYR A 39 -18.59 4.58 34.78
CA TYR A 39 -19.13 3.25 35.04
C TYR A 39 -19.60 3.16 36.49
N VAL A 40 -20.52 2.23 36.76
CA VAL A 40 -20.95 1.92 38.12
C VAL A 40 -20.13 0.73 38.61
N ASP A 41 -19.47 0.88 39.75
CA ASP A 41 -18.67 -0.19 40.34
C ASP A 41 -19.52 -1.23 41.08
N ALA A 42 -18.88 -2.26 41.62
CA ALA A 42 -19.58 -3.33 42.35
C ALA A 42 -20.29 -2.84 43.64
N LYS A 43 -19.97 -1.64 44.13
CA LYS A 43 -20.60 -1.00 45.30
C LYS A 43 -21.73 -0.05 44.91
N GLY A 44 -22.02 0.09 43.61
CA GLY A 44 -23.02 1.04 43.12
C GLY A 44 -22.49 2.47 42.96
N GLU A 45 -21.18 2.69 43.12
CA GLU A 45 -20.59 4.03 43.02
C GLU A 45 -20.24 4.38 41.56
N ALA A 46 -20.60 5.59 41.13
CA ALA A 46 -20.19 6.12 39.84
C ALA A 46 -18.70 6.49 39.85
N ARG A 47 -17.93 5.88 38.95
CA ARG A 47 -16.48 6.07 38.81
C ARG A 47 -16.10 6.44 37.39
N SER A 48 -15.06 7.25 37.25
CA SER A 48 -14.56 7.66 35.94
C SER A 48 -13.82 6.53 35.22
N CYS A 49 -14.00 6.47 33.91
CA CYS A 49 -13.25 5.61 33.00
C CYS A 49 -12.95 6.35 31.68
N PHE A 50 -12.24 5.68 30.78
CA PHE A 50 -12.09 6.12 29.39
C PHE A 50 -12.69 5.06 28.47
N ASN A 51 -13.31 5.49 27.37
CA ASN A 51 -13.84 4.65 26.31
C ASN A 51 -13.08 4.95 25.02
N LEU A 52 -12.04 4.16 24.75
CA LEU A 52 -11.14 4.40 23.62
C LEU A 52 -11.66 3.78 22.32
N PRO A 53 -11.45 4.46 21.16
CA PRO A 53 -11.61 3.85 19.85
C PRO A 53 -10.56 2.76 19.61
N LYS A 54 -10.74 2.01 18.52
CA LYS A 54 -9.84 0.90 18.14
C LYS A 54 -8.38 1.36 18.02
N ARG A 55 -8.12 2.51 17.38
CA ARG A 55 -6.78 3.03 17.14
C ARG A 55 -6.04 3.31 18.45
N GLU A 56 -6.65 4.07 19.35
CA GLU A 56 -6.05 4.48 20.62
C GLU A 56 -5.88 3.28 21.57
N THR A 57 -6.82 2.33 21.52
CA THR A 57 -6.68 1.04 22.23
C THR A 57 -5.43 0.29 21.74
N LEU A 58 -5.23 0.19 20.42
CA LEU A 58 -4.07 -0.50 19.84
C LEU A 58 -2.75 0.22 20.17
N ILE A 59 -2.72 1.55 20.13
CA ILE A 59 -1.54 2.34 20.54
C ILE A 59 -1.18 2.05 22.00
N LEU A 60 -2.16 2.09 22.90
CA LEU A 60 -1.94 1.84 24.32
C LEU A 60 -1.48 0.41 24.60
N VAL A 61 -2.21 -0.59 24.09
CA VAL A 61 -1.97 -2.01 24.39
C VAL A 61 -0.68 -2.50 23.76
N SER A 62 -0.37 -2.05 22.54
CA SER A 62 0.96 -2.29 21.97
C SER A 62 2.03 -1.69 22.88
N GLY A 63 1.84 -0.50 23.48
CA GLY A 63 2.73 0.05 24.50
C GLY A 63 2.95 -0.82 25.75
N TYR A 64 2.05 -1.74 26.09
CA TYR A 64 2.21 -2.64 27.24
C TYR A 64 2.91 -3.96 26.91
N SER A 65 2.54 -4.62 25.81
CA SER A 65 3.11 -5.91 25.44
C SER A 65 4.29 -5.72 24.48
N VAL A 66 5.51 -6.00 24.97
CA VAL A 66 6.74 -5.99 24.15
C VAL A 66 6.60 -6.97 22.99
N GLU A 67 6.07 -8.16 23.26
CA GLU A 67 5.84 -9.20 22.25
C GLU A 67 4.88 -8.73 21.14
N LEU A 68 3.80 -8.04 21.51
CA LEU A 68 2.89 -7.46 20.52
C LEU A 68 3.58 -6.39 19.68
N ARG A 69 4.41 -5.53 20.29
CA ARG A 69 5.20 -4.54 19.51
C ARG A 69 6.17 -5.21 18.56
N ALA A 70 6.90 -6.23 19.03
CA ALA A 70 7.84 -6.96 18.20
C ALA A 70 7.14 -7.54 16.97
N ARG A 71 6.02 -8.26 17.16
CA ARG A 71 5.22 -8.81 16.05
C ARG A 71 4.71 -7.76 15.06
N ILE A 72 4.33 -6.57 15.55
CA ILE A 72 3.91 -5.46 14.68
C ILE A 72 5.10 -4.97 13.86
N ILE A 73 6.26 -4.75 14.51
CA ILE A 73 7.49 -4.29 13.85
C ILE A 73 7.95 -5.30 12.79
N ASP A 74 8.05 -6.57 13.16
CA ASP A 74 8.49 -7.64 12.26
C ASP A 74 7.58 -7.72 11.03
N ARG A 75 6.26 -7.66 11.24
CA ARG A 75 5.31 -7.68 10.13
C ARG A 75 5.44 -6.47 9.21
N TRP A 76 5.73 -5.30 9.74
CA TRP A 76 5.97 -4.11 8.92
C TRP A 76 7.26 -4.24 8.11
N MET A 77 8.35 -4.73 8.72
CA MET A 77 9.60 -5.00 8.01
C MET A 77 9.43 -6.02 6.88
N GLU A 78 8.63 -7.07 7.10
CA GLU A 78 8.26 -8.04 6.05
C GLU A 78 7.53 -7.37 4.88
N LEU A 79 6.56 -6.50 5.16
CA LEU A 79 5.79 -5.80 4.13
C LEU A 79 6.65 -4.81 3.35
N GLU A 80 7.57 -4.10 4.02
CA GLU A 80 8.54 -3.23 3.36
C GLU A 80 9.47 -4.04 2.46
N ALA A 81 9.99 -5.18 2.93
CA ALA A 81 10.81 -6.06 2.12
C ALA A 81 10.04 -6.61 0.89
N GLN A 82 8.76 -6.94 1.05
CA GLN A 82 7.89 -7.37 -0.06
C GLN A 82 7.62 -6.23 -1.04
N ALA A 83 7.35 -5.01 -0.56
CA ALA A 83 7.13 -3.85 -1.40
C ALA A 83 8.39 -3.43 -2.18
N GLN A 84 9.58 -3.67 -1.62
CA GLN A 84 10.86 -3.40 -2.27
C GLN A 84 11.27 -4.45 -3.29
N GLN A 85 10.63 -5.62 -3.33
CA GLN A 85 10.89 -6.58 -4.40
C GLN A 85 10.39 -5.99 -5.72
N PRO A 86 11.25 -5.89 -6.75
CA PRO A 86 10.79 -5.54 -8.08
C PRO A 86 9.67 -6.51 -8.44
N GLN A 87 8.47 -6.00 -8.69
CA GLN A 87 7.43 -6.85 -9.24
C GLN A 87 8.03 -7.47 -10.51
N ALA A 88 8.20 -8.79 -10.49
CA ALA A 88 8.67 -9.50 -11.65
C ALA A 88 7.65 -9.24 -12.75
N MET A 89 8.05 -8.45 -13.75
CA MET A 89 7.18 -8.16 -14.88
C MET A 89 6.74 -9.50 -15.46
N THR A 90 5.44 -9.66 -15.64
CA THR A 90 4.89 -10.86 -16.25
C THR A 90 5.48 -11.01 -17.65
N ALA A 91 5.63 -12.25 -18.13
CA ALA A 91 6.14 -12.51 -19.48
C ALA A 91 5.38 -11.72 -20.56
N THR A 92 4.08 -11.49 -20.33
CA THR A 92 3.20 -10.67 -21.18
C THR A 92 3.60 -9.19 -21.18
N GLU A 93 3.88 -8.61 -20.01
CA GLU A 93 4.31 -7.21 -19.88
C GLU A 93 5.69 -6.99 -20.53
N VAL A 94 6.62 -7.94 -20.34
CA VAL A 94 7.93 -7.90 -21.00
C VAL A 94 7.78 -7.98 -22.52
N THR A 95 6.92 -8.88 -23.02
CA THR A 95 6.67 -9.04 -24.46
C THR A 95 6.03 -7.78 -25.06
N MET A 96 5.09 -7.15 -24.36
CA MET A 96 4.46 -5.91 -24.80
C MET A 96 5.46 -4.73 -24.82
N LEU A 97 6.33 -4.61 -23.82
CA LEU A 97 7.40 -3.61 -23.80
C LEU A 97 8.39 -3.80 -24.95
N MET A 98 8.83 -5.05 -25.18
CA MET A 98 9.70 -5.37 -26.30
C MET A 98 9.04 -5.06 -27.65
N ALA A 99 7.76 -5.40 -27.82
CA ALA A 99 7.01 -5.10 -29.04
C ALA A 99 6.85 -3.59 -29.25
N GLN A 100 6.63 -2.82 -28.19
CA GLN A 100 6.53 -1.36 -28.24
C GLN A 100 7.87 -0.70 -28.60
N ASP A 101 8.97 -1.14 -27.97
CA ASP A 101 10.33 -0.66 -28.29
C ASP A 101 10.70 -0.97 -29.74
N ASN A 102 10.38 -2.19 -30.21
CA ASN A 102 10.63 -2.58 -31.59
C ASN A 102 9.79 -1.75 -32.58
N ARG A 103 8.54 -1.41 -32.21
CA ARG A 103 7.68 -0.52 -33.02
C ARG A 103 8.25 0.89 -33.13
N LEU A 104 8.80 1.43 -32.04
CA LEU A 104 9.44 2.75 -32.04
C LEU A 104 10.69 2.76 -32.90
N LYS A 105 11.56 1.74 -32.78
CA LYS A 105 12.75 1.58 -33.64
C LYS A 105 12.39 1.50 -35.13
N LEU A 106 11.36 0.72 -35.47
CA LEU A 106 10.84 0.65 -36.85
C LEU A 106 10.33 2.00 -37.36
N SER A 107 9.61 2.77 -36.51
CA SER A 107 9.13 4.10 -36.90
C SER A 107 10.27 5.09 -37.15
N GLN A 108 11.32 5.06 -36.33
CA GLN A 108 12.51 5.90 -36.51
C GLN A 108 13.27 5.53 -37.80
N LEU A 109 13.45 4.23 -38.07
CA LEU A 109 14.06 3.77 -39.33
C LEU A 109 13.24 4.23 -40.54
N HIS A 110 11.91 4.13 -40.48
CA HIS A 110 11.04 4.60 -41.54
C HIS A 110 11.23 6.10 -41.79
N GLU A 111 11.25 6.92 -40.74
CA GLU A 111 11.47 8.37 -40.87
C GLU A 111 12.81 8.70 -41.53
N VAL A 112 13.89 8.01 -41.14
CA VAL A 112 15.22 8.17 -41.72
C VAL A 112 15.22 7.78 -43.21
N VAL A 113 14.65 6.63 -43.56
CA VAL A 113 14.58 6.17 -44.96
C VAL A 113 13.78 7.14 -45.84
N SER A 114 12.64 7.66 -45.35
CA SER A 114 11.85 8.67 -46.07
C SER A 114 12.63 9.95 -46.33
N ARG A 115 13.44 10.41 -45.37
CA ARG A 115 14.29 11.62 -45.53
C ARG A 115 15.42 11.40 -46.53
N PHE A 116 16.07 10.23 -46.54
CA PHE A 116 17.22 9.96 -47.41
C PHE A 116 16.81 9.66 -48.86
N ALA A 117 15.67 9.01 -49.08
CA ALA A 117 15.30 8.54 -50.40
C ALA A 117 14.37 9.53 -51.16
N GLY A 118 13.73 10.48 -50.47
CA GLY A 118 12.70 11.34 -51.10
C GLY A 118 11.45 10.58 -51.56
N TYR A 119 11.32 9.31 -51.16
CA TYR A 119 10.19 8.43 -51.48
C TYR A 119 9.24 8.35 -50.28
N ASP A 120 7.95 8.52 -50.55
CA ASP A 120 6.89 8.16 -49.60
C ASP A 120 6.78 6.64 -49.52
N VAL A 121 7.38 6.05 -48.49
CA VAL A 121 7.42 4.59 -48.29
C VAL A 121 6.01 4.03 -48.03
N ALA A 122 5.05 4.85 -47.58
CA ALA A 122 3.65 4.44 -47.48
C ALA A 122 3.02 4.27 -48.88
N ALA A 123 3.38 5.12 -49.84
CA ALA A 123 2.99 4.95 -51.24
C ALA A 123 3.65 3.70 -51.85
N LEU A 124 4.89 3.39 -51.47
CA LEU A 124 5.65 2.24 -51.95
C LEU A 124 5.13 0.90 -51.39
N ALA A 125 4.74 0.86 -50.10
CA ALA A 125 4.09 -0.31 -49.49
C ALA A 125 2.69 -0.57 -50.08
N LYS A 126 1.95 0.51 -50.40
CA LYS A 126 0.65 0.43 -51.09
C LYS A 126 0.81 -0.02 -52.55
N ALA A 127 1.90 0.40 -53.21
CA ALA A 127 2.29 -0.09 -54.52
C ALA A 127 2.70 -1.57 -54.47
N HIS A 128 3.51 -2.00 -53.51
CA HIS A 128 3.91 -3.41 -53.35
C HIS A 128 2.70 -4.33 -53.14
N ARG A 129 1.73 -3.92 -52.30
CA ARG A 129 0.48 -4.68 -52.12
C ARG A 129 -0.42 -4.70 -53.37
N LYS A 130 -0.30 -3.70 -54.24
CA LYS A 130 -1.01 -3.61 -55.53
C LYS A 130 -0.29 -4.35 -56.67
N TYR A 131 1.04 -4.52 -56.60
CA TYR A 131 1.88 -5.07 -57.66
C TYR A 131 2.55 -6.42 -57.34
N ALA A 132 2.40 -6.97 -56.13
CA ALA A 132 2.84 -8.33 -55.79
C ALA A 132 1.65 -9.25 -55.44
N PRO A 133 0.83 -9.68 -56.41
CA PRO A 133 -0.20 -10.70 -56.17
C PRO A 133 0.34 -12.14 -56.25
N SER A 134 1.66 -12.38 -56.32
CA SER A 134 2.17 -13.73 -56.55
C SER A 134 3.61 -13.95 -56.06
N ILE A 135 3.81 -13.99 -54.74
CA ILE A 135 4.84 -14.82 -54.09
C ILE A 135 4.26 -15.33 -52.76
N GLU A 136 3.13 -16.05 -52.84
CA GLU A 136 2.61 -16.83 -51.70
C GLU A 136 2.41 -18.30 -52.14
N THR A 137 3.24 -18.78 -53.08
CA THR A 137 3.15 -20.15 -53.64
C THR A 137 4.51 -20.80 -53.86
N ALA A 138 5.45 -20.65 -52.93
CA ALA A 138 6.57 -21.58 -52.84
C ALA A 138 7.13 -21.62 -51.40
N ILE A 139 7.05 -22.83 -50.83
CA ILE A 139 7.46 -23.31 -49.50
C ILE A 139 6.37 -23.21 -48.43
#